data_AF-A0AA97HHT9-F1
#
_entry.id   AF-A0AA97HHT9-F1
#
_cell.length_a   1.000
_cell.length_b   1.000
_cell.length_c   1.000
_cell.angle_alpha   90.00
_cell.angle_beta   90.00
_cell.angle_gamma   90.00
#
_symmetry.space_group_name_H-M   'P 1'
#
loop_
_entity.id
_entity.type
_entity.pdbx_description
1 polymer ?
#
loop_
_entity_poly.entity_id
_entity_poly.type
_entity_poly.pdbx_seq_one_letter_code
_entity_poly.pdbx_strand_id
1 'polypeptide(L)'
;MQENSSHRNKFSPLLILVHPGSLCGSADMNLCDEADAAREAVIDELNGWSGSILVLDGWLSDELGLYPLLEKAIDDAISRSPMLADRLEANDPEHAEIAVNHLAQLGVPLDTPISLTGAWYEPDFDSGCVLHTQQGLLEAGYTNVKVMQSAAVL
;
A
#
# COMPACT_ATOMS: atom_id res chain seq x y z
N MET A 1 8.57 -38.24 0.91
CA MET A 1 7.92 -36.99 1.39
C MET A 1 8.79 -35.82 0.93
N GLN A 2 8.64 -35.40 -0.32
CA GLN A 2 9.35 -34.26 -0.91
C GLN A 2 8.38 -33.56 -1.88
N GLU A 3 7.28 -33.07 -1.33
CA GLU A 3 6.36 -32.16 -2.01
C GLU A 3 5.84 -31.22 -0.93
N ASN A 4 6.60 -30.17 -0.58
CA ASN A 4 6.09 -29.11 0.30
C ASN A 4 6.89 -27.80 0.20
N SER A 5 7.84 -27.69 -0.72
CA SER A 5 8.74 -26.53 -0.80
C SER A 5 8.45 -25.59 -1.99
N SER A 6 7.52 -25.98 -2.87
CA SER A 6 7.28 -25.35 -4.17
C SER A 6 5.94 -24.61 -4.28
N HIS A 7 5.20 -24.45 -3.19
CA HIS A 7 4.09 -23.49 -3.10
C HIS A 7 4.47 -22.38 -2.13
N ARG A 8 5.62 -21.74 -2.38
CA ARG A 8 5.83 -20.39 -1.86
C ARG A 8 4.64 -19.58 -2.36
N ASN A 9 3.89 -19.03 -1.41
CA ASN A 9 2.69 -18.27 -1.66
C ASN A 9 2.94 -17.30 -2.83
N LYS A 10 2.23 -17.49 -3.95
CA LYS A 10 2.47 -16.75 -5.20
C LYS A 10 2.42 -15.23 -5.01
N PHE A 11 1.72 -14.77 -3.99
CA PHE A 11 1.56 -13.36 -3.67
C PHE A 11 2.62 -12.83 -2.70
N SER A 12 3.57 -13.66 -2.24
CA SER A 12 4.50 -13.32 -1.17
C SER A 12 5.88 -12.91 -1.67
N PRO A 13 6.43 -11.77 -1.19
CA PRO A 13 5.79 -10.79 -0.30
C PRO A 13 4.80 -9.87 -1.06
N LEU A 14 3.78 -9.34 -0.37
CA LEU A 14 2.82 -8.37 -0.91
C LEU A 14 3.01 -6.98 -0.27
N LEU A 15 3.10 -5.94 -1.10
CA LEU A 15 2.99 -4.54 -0.69
C LEU A 15 1.60 -4.02 -1.03
N ILE A 16 0.98 -3.30 -0.10
CA ILE A 16 -0.23 -2.53 -0.35
C ILE A 16 0.13 -1.05 -0.21
N LEU A 17 0.07 -0.31 -1.32
CA LEU A 17 0.23 1.14 -1.33
C LEU A 17 -1.15 1.76 -1.14
N VAL A 18 -1.36 2.41 0.01
CA VAL A 18 -2.64 2.98 0.40
C VAL A 18 -2.68 4.47 0.07
N HIS A 19 -3.68 4.87 -0.70
CA HIS A 19 -4.04 6.26 -0.97
C HIS A 19 -2.88 7.17 -1.42
N PRO A 20 -2.13 6.81 -2.49
CA PRO A 20 -1.00 7.61 -2.95
C PRO A 20 -1.39 9.03 -3.39
N GLY A 21 -2.65 9.27 -3.77
CA GLY A 21 -3.17 10.62 -4.03
C GLY A 21 -3.05 11.57 -2.83
N SER A 22 -3.19 11.09 -1.60
CA SER A 22 -2.98 11.94 -0.41
C SER A 22 -1.53 12.38 -0.22
N LEU A 23 -0.55 11.72 -0.84
CA LEU A 23 0.85 12.16 -0.86
C LEU A 23 1.09 13.33 -1.84
N CYS A 24 0.08 13.75 -2.60
CA CYS A 24 0.14 14.84 -3.57
C CYS A 24 -0.16 16.19 -2.89
N GLY A 25 -1.11 16.98 -3.40
CA GLY A 25 -1.39 18.32 -2.88
C GLY A 25 -1.86 18.33 -1.41
N SER A 26 -2.47 17.24 -0.95
CA SER A 26 -2.83 17.07 0.47
C SER A 26 -1.60 17.04 1.38
N ALA A 27 -0.55 16.33 1.00
CA ALA A 27 0.71 16.34 1.74
C ALA A 27 1.31 17.75 1.80
N ASP A 28 1.30 18.49 0.69
CA ASP A 28 1.84 19.85 0.65
C ASP A 28 1.10 20.80 1.60
N MET A 29 -0.23 20.64 1.73
CA MET A 29 -1.04 21.43 2.64
C MET A 29 -0.85 21.07 4.11
N ASN A 30 -0.71 19.78 4.42
CA ASN A 30 -0.69 19.30 5.80
C ASN A 30 0.73 19.21 6.39
N LEU A 31 1.69 18.69 5.61
CA LEU A 31 3.07 18.45 6.05
C LEU A 31 4.02 19.62 5.78
N CYS A 32 3.62 20.56 4.91
CA CYS A 32 4.45 21.70 4.51
C CYS A 32 5.86 21.24 4.07
N ASP A 33 6.91 21.61 4.82
CA ASP A 33 8.31 21.31 4.50
C ASP A 33 8.65 19.80 4.56
N GLU A 34 7.80 18.97 5.18
CA GLU A 34 8.02 17.53 5.31
C GLU A 34 7.37 16.72 4.17
N ALA A 35 6.56 17.35 3.32
CA ALA A 35 5.82 16.69 2.24
C ALA A 35 6.74 15.97 1.24
N ASP A 36 7.85 16.61 0.86
CA ASP A 36 8.84 16.01 -0.04
C ASP A 36 9.51 14.80 0.58
N ALA A 37 9.91 14.87 1.85
CA ALA A 37 10.53 13.76 2.56
C ALA A 37 9.59 12.56 2.70
N ALA A 38 8.30 12.81 2.96
CA ALA A 38 7.28 11.77 3.00
C ALA A 38 7.13 11.07 1.64
N ARG A 39 7.07 11.83 0.54
CA ARG A 39 7.04 11.27 -0.82
C ARG A 39 8.31 10.49 -1.14
N GLU A 40 9.49 11.03 -0.83
CA GLU A 40 10.78 10.37 -1.06
C GLU A 40 10.86 9.03 -0.33
N ALA A 41 10.42 8.94 0.92
CA ALA A 41 10.40 7.69 1.68
C ALA A 41 9.52 6.61 1.03
N VAL A 42 8.34 6.99 0.50
CA VAL A 42 7.46 6.08 -0.24
C VAL A 42 8.07 5.69 -1.58
N ILE A 43 8.68 6.64 -2.30
CA ILE A 43 9.36 6.40 -3.58
C ILE A 43 10.50 5.40 -3.40
N ASP A 44 11.33 5.56 -2.38
CA ASP A 44 12.45 4.66 -2.09
C ASP A 44 11.97 3.23 -1.78
N GLU A 45 10.87 3.10 -1.03
CA GLU A 45 10.23 1.80 -0.76
C GLU A 45 9.76 1.15 -2.07
N LEU A 46 9.01 1.88 -2.89
CA LEU A 46 8.49 1.37 -4.17
C LEU A 46 9.63 0.96 -5.11
N ASN A 47 10.70 1.74 -5.18
CA ASN A 47 11.89 1.45 -5.97
C ASN A 47 12.63 0.20 -5.50
N GLY A 48 12.67 -0.03 -4.18
CA GLY A 48 13.27 -1.23 -3.57
C GLY A 48 12.39 -2.48 -3.65
N TRP A 49 11.08 -2.32 -3.87
CA TRP A 49 10.14 -3.43 -3.83
C TRP A 49 10.22 -4.34 -5.08
N SER A 50 10.22 -5.65 -4.83
CA SER A 50 10.28 -6.71 -5.86
C SER A 50 9.21 -7.80 -5.69
N GLY A 51 8.32 -7.63 -4.72
CA GLY A 51 7.19 -8.54 -4.48
C GLY A 51 5.96 -8.19 -5.30
N SER A 52 4.84 -8.81 -4.96
CA SER A 52 3.53 -8.41 -5.45
C SER A 52 3.17 -7.01 -4.92
N ILE A 53 2.34 -6.28 -5.65
CA ILE A 53 1.86 -4.96 -5.24
C ILE A 53 0.36 -4.82 -5.54
N LEU A 54 -0.35 -4.22 -4.60
CA LEU A 54 -1.71 -3.72 -4.74
C LEU A 54 -1.70 -2.22 -4.45
N VAL A 55 -2.20 -1.41 -5.39
CA VAL A 55 -2.36 0.03 -5.19
C VAL A 55 -3.83 0.34 -4.95
N LEU A 56 -4.12 1.07 -3.88
CA LEU A 56 -5.47 1.53 -3.54
C LEU A 56 -5.52 3.05 -3.77
N ASP A 57 -5.99 3.47 -4.94
CA ASP A 57 -6.18 4.88 -5.27
C ASP A 57 -7.42 5.43 -4.58
N GLY A 58 -7.31 6.58 -3.94
CA GLY A 58 -8.47 7.31 -3.40
C GLY A 58 -8.58 8.70 -4.02
N TRP A 59 -9.17 9.63 -3.28
CA TRP A 59 -9.17 11.06 -3.64
C TRP A 59 -7.77 11.58 -3.99
N LEU A 60 -7.70 12.59 -4.87
CA LEU A 60 -6.45 13.22 -5.33
C LEU A 60 -5.50 12.30 -6.09
N SER A 61 -5.87 11.05 -6.38
CA SER A 61 -5.03 10.17 -7.20
C SER A 61 -4.94 10.65 -8.66
N ASP A 62 -5.87 11.52 -9.09
CA ASP A 62 -5.78 12.27 -10.35
C ASP A 62 -4.65 13.31 -10.36
N GLU A 63 -4.15 13.74 -9.20
CA GLU A 63 -3.01 14.65 -9.08
C GLU A 63 -1.65 13.96 -9.28
N LEU A 64 -1.58 12.62 -9.30
CA LEU A 64 -0.31 11.89 -9.41
C LEU A 64 0.52 12.30 -10.63
N GLY A 65 -0.13 12.70 -11.74
CA GLY A 65 0.54 13.23 -12.93
C GLY A 65 1.31 14.55 -12.72
N LEU A 66 1.06 15.25 -11.62
CA LEU A 66 1.80 16.43 -11.18
C LEU A 66 3.03 16.07 -10.33
N TYR A 67 3.12 14.82 -9.85
CA TYR A 67 4.20 14.28 -9.02
C TYR A 67 4.91 13.14 -9.76
N PRO A 68 5.62 13.43 -10.87
CA PRO A 68 6.07 12.42 -11.83
C PRO A 68 7.05 11.40 -11.25
N LEU A 69 7.79 11.73 -10.19
CA LEU A 69 8.68 10.77 -9.53
C LEU A 69 7.90 9.72 -8.73
N LEU A 70 6.83 10.13 -8.06
CA LEU A 70 5.95 9.23 -7.33
C LEU A 70 5.17 8.34 -8.31
N GLU A 71 4.53 8.94 -9.31
CA GLU A 71 3.79 8.19 -10.34
C GLU A 71 4.69 7.17 -11.04
N LYS A 72 5.90 7.58 -11.44
CA LYS A 72 6.87 6.68 -12.05
C LYS A 72 7.27 5.54 -11.11
N ALA A 73 7.49 5.80 -9.81
CA ALA A 73 7.86 4.74 -8.86
C ALA A 73 6.75 3.70 -8.69
N ILE A 74 5.48 4.14 -8.71
CA ILE A 74 4.30 3.26 -8.68
C ILE A 74 4.26 2.39 -9.93
N ASP A 75 4.34 3.00 -11.12
CA ASP A 75 4.28 2.30 -12.41
C ASP A 75 5.43 1.29 -12.55
N ASP A 76 6.62 1.70 -12.14
CA ASP A 76 7.80 0.84 -12.15
C ASP A 76 7.65 -0.36 -11.18
N ALA A 77 7.07 -0.16 -9.99
CA ALA A 77 6.81 -1.24 -9.04
C ALA A 77 5.75 -2.23 -9.57
N ILE A 78 4.68 -1.71 -10.18
CA ILE A 78 3.66 -2.50 -10.88
C ILE A 78 4.31 -3.32 -12.00
N SER A 79 5.14 -2.69 -12.85
CA SER A 79 5.80 -3.36 -13.96
C SER A 79 6.80 -4.45 -13.54
N ARG A 80 7.41 -4.32 -12.36
CA ARG A 80 8.32 -5.33 -11.80
C ARG A 80 7.60 -6.48 -11.11
N SER A 81 6.34 -6.29 -10.73
CA SER A 81 5.61 -7.26 -9.93
C SER A 81 5.45 -8.60 -10.66
N PRO A 82 5.76 -9.72 -9.99
CA PRO A 82 5.74 -11.02 -10.65
C PRO A 82 4.35 -11.62 -10.80
N MET A 83 3.37 -11.28 -9.94
CA MET A 83 2.12 -12.05 -9.80
C MET A 83 0.86 -11.20 -9.60
N LEU A 84 0.87 -10.22 -8.70
CA LEU A 84 -0.25 -9.28 -8.48
C LEU A 84 0.27 -7.85 -8.64
N ALA A 85 -0.35 -7.09 -9.53
CA ALA A 85 0.06 -5.73 -9.87
C ALA A 85 -1.17 -4.82 -10.07
N ASP A 86 -2.23 -5.10 -9.31
CA ASP A 86 -3.51 -4.43 -9.50
C ASP A 86 -3.50 -3.04 -8.88
N ARG A 87 -4.26 -2.15 -9.51
CA ARG A 87 -4.50 -0.78 -9.06
C ARG A 87 -6.01 -0.57 -9.05
N LEU A 88 -6.57 -0.30 -7.88
CA LEU A 88 -8.00 -0.25 -7.63
C LEU A 88 -8.40 1.12 -7.11
N GLU A 89 -9.55 1.62 -7.55
CA GLU A 89 -10.20 2.76 -6.90
C GLU A 89 -10.80 2.31 -5.56
N ALA A 90 -10.43 3.01 -4.50
CA ALA A 90 -10.84 2.79 -3.13
C ALA A 90 -10.84 4.13 -2.40
N ASN A 91 -12.01 4.77 -2.34
CA ASN A 91 -12.14 6.07 -1.67
C ASN A 91 -12.24 5.87 -0.16
N ASP A 92 -11.71 6.81 0.63
CA ASP A 92 -11.91 6.79 2.08
C ASP A 92 -13.42 6.84 2.41
N PRO A 93 -13.94 6.00 3.31
CA PRO A 93 -13.26 5.05 4.22
C PRO A 93 -13.14 3.59 3.73
N GLU A 94 -13.36 3.32 2.44
CA GLU A 94 -13.55 1.98 1.87
C GLU A 94 -12.25 1.20 1.56
N HIS A 95 -11.07 1.81 1.75
CA HIS A 95 -9.76 1.18 1.48
C HIS A 95 -9.63 -0.24 2.04
N ALA A 96 -9.99 -0.41 3.31
CA ALA A 96 -9.90 -1.69 4.01
C ALA A 96 -10.83 -2.75 3.40
N GLU A 97 -12.10 -2.40 3.18
CA GLU A 97 -13.10 -3.30 2.62
C GLU A 97 -12.71 -3.76 1.21
N ILE A 98 -12.27 -2.82 0.36
CA ILE A 98 -11.86 -3.12 -1.01
C ILE A 98 -10.62 -4.02 -1.04
N ALA A 99 -9.62 -3.72 -0.21
CA ALA A 99 -8.43 -4.57 -0.08
C ALA A 99 -8.79 -5.99 0.37
N VAL A 100 -9.55 -6.13 1.46
CA VAL A 100 -9.96 -7.43 2.01
C VAL A 100 -10.74 -8.25 0.98
N ASN A 101 -11.73 -7.64 0.34
CA ASN A 101 -12.56 -8.30 -0.67
C ASN A 101 -11.72 -8.76 -1.87
N HIS A 102 -10.81 -7.91 -2.36
CA HIS A 102 -9.95 -8.25 -3.49
C HIS A 102 -9.00 -9.40 -3.17
N LEU A 103 -8.31 -9.33 -2.03
CA LEU A 103 -7.39 -10.39 -1.61
C LEU A 103 -8.12 -11.72 -1.38
N ALA A 104 -9.34 -11.68 -0.81
CA ALA A 104 -10.17 -12.87 -0.65
C ALA A 104 -10.60 -13.48 -1.99
N GLN A 105 -11.00 -12.66 -2.97
CA GLN A 105 -11.36 -13.11 -4.33
C GLN A 105 -10.18 -13.78 -5.04
N LEU A 106 -8.97 -13.27 -4.83
CA LEU A 106 -7.73 -13.83 -5.39
C LEU A 106 -7.23 -15.09 -4.66
N GLY A 107 -7.85 -15.42 -3.52
CA GLY A 107 -7.44 -16.53 -2.67
C GLY A 107 -6.07 -16.31 -2.03
N VAL A 108 -5.76 -15.08 -1.65
CA VAL A 108 -4.52 -14.73 -0.95
C VAL A 108 -4.55 -15.38 0.45
N PRO A 109 -3.56 -16.23 0.80
CA PRO A 109 -3.52 -16.85 2.12
C PRO A 109 -3.47 -15.84 3.28
N LEU A 110 -4.13 -16.15 4.39
CA LEU A 110 -4.18 -15.27 5.57
C LEU A 110 -2.82 -15.09 6.29
N ASP A 111 -1.84 -15.94 6.00
CA ASP A 111 -0.47 -15.85 6.51
C ASP A 111 0.51 -15.17 5.53
N THR A 112 0.00 -14.66 4.39
CA THR A 112 0.81 -13.88 3.44
C THR A 112 1.49 -12.71 4.19
N PRO A 113 2.81 -12.54 4.08
CA PRO A 113 3.47 -11.33 4.52
C PRO A 113 2.96 -10.13 3.72
N ILE A 114 2.26 -9.22 4.40
CA ILE A 114 1.70 -7.99 3.84
C ILE A 114 2.40 -6.80 4.50
N SER A 115 3.02 -5.99 3.66
CA SER A 115 3.55 -4.68 4.04
C SER A 115 2.58 -3.59 3.56
N LEU A 116 2.35 -2.56 4.38
CA LEU A 116 1.56 -1.38 4.00
C LEU A 116 2.44 -0.13 4.02
N THR A 117 2.25 0.74 3.04
CA THR A 117 2.82 2.10 3.02
C THR A 117 1.83 3.05 2.33
N GLY A 118 2.17 4.33 2.25
CA GLY A 118 1.32 5.37 1.69
C GLY A 118 0.82 6.37 2.74
N ALA A 119 -0.37 6.93 2.53
CA ALA A 119 -0.97 7.95 3.39
C ALA A 119 -2.25 7.39 4.06
N TRP A 120 -2.53 7.59 5.35
CA TRP A 120 -1.74 8.15 6.46
C TRP A 120 -1.66 7.14 7.61
N TYR A 121 -0.64 7.23 8.46
CA TYR A 121 -0.45 6.33 9.60
C TYR A 121 -0.28 7.09 10.93
N GLU A 122 -1.37 7.28 11.67
CA GLU A 122 -1.38 8.00 12.96
C GLU A 122 -1.88 7.10 14.11
N PRO A 123 -1.05 6.14 14.57
CA PRO A 123 -1.48 5.15 15.57
C PRO A 123 -1.86 5.77 16.92
N ASP A 124 -1.25 6.90 17.30
CA ASP A 124 -1.53 7.58 18.56
C ASP A 124 -2.92 8.25 18.59
N PHE A 125 -3.52 8.48 17.41
CA PHE A 125 -4.82 9.12 17.24
C PHE A 125 -5.90 8.18 16.70
N ASP A 126 -5.57 6.91 16.48
CA ASP A 126 -6.44 5.91 15.85
C ASP A 126 -7.00 6.39 14.48
N SER A 127 -6.17 7.12 13.73
CA SER A 127 -6.51 7.74 12.45
C SER A 127 -5.54 7.40 11.33
N GLY A 128 -6.00 7.65 10.10
CA GLY A 128 -5.21 7.55 8.88
C GLY A 128 -5.52 6.30 8.05
N CYS A 129 -5.57 6.47 6.73
CA CYS A 129 -6.02 5.42 5.82
C CYS A 129 -5.12 4.17 5.85
N VAL A 130 -3.80 4.31 6.05
CA VAL A 130 -2.89 3.16 6.22
C VAL A 130 -3.22 2.39 7.51
N LEU A 131 -3.45 3.11 8.62
CA LEU A 131 -3.80 2.49 9.89
C LEU A 131 -5.13 1.73 9.80
N HIS A 132 -6.19 2.37 9.29
CA HIS A 132 -7.50 1.74 9.13
C HIS A 132 -7.46 0.55 8.17
N THR A 133 -6.68 0.64 7.09
CA THR A 133 -6.47 -0.50 6.17
C THR A 133 -5.74 -1.65 6.88
N GLN A 134 -4.72 -1.36 7.68
CA GLN A 134 -4.03 -2.37 8.49
C GLN A 134 -5.01 -3.07 9.45
N GLN A 135 -5.80 -2.28 10.20
CA GLN A 135 -6.77 -2.79 11.16
C GLN A 135 -7.80 -3.69 10.47
N GLY A 136 -8.38 -3.26 9.35
CA GLY A 136 -9.35 -4.06 8.61
C GLY A 136 -8.78 -5.37 8.06
N LEU A 137 -7.52 -5.39 7.62
CA LEU A 137 -6.84 -6.64 7.23
C LEU A 137 -6.66 -7.58 8.44
N LEU A 138 -6.25 -7.05 9.59
CA LEU A 138 -6.11 -7.83 10.81
C LEU A 138 -7.47 -8.40 11.29
N GLU A 139 -8.54 -7.61 11.23
CA GLU A 139 -9.90 -8.02 11.56
C GLU A 139 -10.45 -9.09 10.62
N ALA A 140 -10.08 -9.02 9.34
CA ALA A 140 -10.39 -10.05 8.34
C ALA A 140 -9.57 -11.35 8.53
N GLY A 141 -8.62 -11.37 9.46
CA GLY A 141 -7.86 -12.55 9.85
C GLY A 141 -6.49 -12.68 9.20
N TYR A 142 -6.00 -11.67 8.47
CA TYR A 142 -4.61 -11.66 8.01
C TYR A 142 -3.68 -11.52 9.22
N THR A 143 -2.67 -12.39 9.32
CA THR A 143 -1.88 -12.54 10.55
C THR A 143 -0.49 -11.94 10.47
N ASN A 144 -0.03 -11.57 9.27
CA ASN A 144 1.32 -11.06 9.03
C ASN A 144 1.28 -9.72 8.29
N VAL A 145 0.63 -8.74 8.92
CA VAL A 145 0.39 -7.41 8.38
C VAL A 145 1.25 -6.39 9.12
N LYS A 146 2.08 -5.63 8.41
CA LYS A 146 2.98 -4.63 9.00
C LYS A 146 2.92 -3.31 8.23
N VAL A 147 2.96 -2.20 8.95
CA VAL A 147 3.14 -0.88 8.35
C VAL A 147 4.62 -0.57 8.25
N MET A 148 5.05 -0.09 7.09
CA MET A 148 6.43 0.26 6.80
C MET A 148 6.78 1.64 7.36
N GLN A 149 8.06 1.87 7.64
CA GLN A 149 8.54 3.19 8.11
C GLN A 149 8.38 4.29 7.05
N SER A 150 8.19 3.90 5.79
CA SER A 150 7.89 4.81 4.68
C SER A 150 6.46 5.33 4.68
N ALA A 151 5.54 4.78 5.50
CA ALA A 151 4.19 5.30 5.60
C ALA A 151 4.22 6.73 6.16
N ALA A 152 3.55 7.64 5.47
CA ALA A 152 3.52 9.04 5.86
C ALA A 152 2.61 9.26 7.08
N VAL A 153 3.06 10.12 7.99
CA VAL A 153 2.36 10.52 9.22
C VAL A 153 1.93 11.97 9.04
N LEU A 154 0.72 12.32 9.46
CA LEU A 154 0.20 13.70 9.48
C LEU A 154 0.64 14.48 10.72
#